data_AF-A0A8B8S6Q2-F1
#
_entry.id   AF-A0A8B8S6Q2-F1
#
_cell.length_a   1.000
_cell.length_b   1.000
_cell.length_c   1.000
_cell.angle_alpha   90.00
_cell.angle_beta   90.00
_cell.angle_gamma   90.00
#
_symmetry.space_group_name_H-M   'P 1'
#
loop_
_entity.id
_entity.type
_entity.pdbx_description
1 polymer ?
#
loop_
_entity_poly.entity_id
_entity_poly.type
_entity_poly.pdbx_seq_one_letter_code
_entity_poly.pdbx_strand_id
1 'polypeptide(L)'
;MPLPDTMFCAQQIHIPPELPDILKQFTKAAIRTQPADVLQWSAGYFSALSRGDPLPVKDRIEMPVATQKTDTGLTQGLLKVLHKQCSHKEYVELADLEQKWKNLCLPGEKFRAVLELDPCKNKIEWIKFLALGCSMLGGSLTTAMKHLCEILTSDPEGGAACIPFETFSYVYRYLSGLDSDIPASDTETYLASLKENVDSKKNGMIGLSDFFVLQRKI
;
A
#
# COMPACT_ATOMS: atom_id res chain seq x y z
N MET A 1 -13.83 -48.56 -32.29
CA MET A 1 -13.84 -47.34 -33.13
C MET A 1 -12.48 -46.68 -32.97
N PRO A 2 -11.74 -46.38 -34.05
CA PRO A 2 -10.59 -45.49 -33.92
C PRO A 2 -11.07 -44.10 -33.50
N LEU A 3 -10.27 -43.39 -32.70
CA LEU A 3 -10.55 -42.01 -32.30
C LEU A 3 -10.59 -41.12 -33.56
N PRO A 4 -11.49 -40.14 -33.66
CA PRO A 4 -11.53 -39.24 -34.81
C PRO A 4 -10.19 -38.51 -34.94
N ASP A 5 -9.64 -38.45 -36.15
CA ASP A 5 -8.48 -37.64 -36.48
C ASP A 5 -8.76 -36.19 -36.05
N THR A 6 -7.98 -35.69 -35.09
CA THR A 6 -8.03 -34.29 -34.71
C THR A 6 -7.68 -33.46 -35.95
N MET A 7 -8.69 -32.75 -36.49
CA MET A 7 -8.61 -31.95 -37.73
C MET A 7 -7.55 -30.83 -37.69
N PHE A 8 -6.92 -30.60 -36.53
CA PHE A 8 -5.87 -29.63 -36.29
C PHE A 8 -4.54 -30.36 -36.05
N CYS A 9 -3.57 -30.14 -36.94
CA CYS A 9 -2.21 -30.62 -36.75
C CYS A 9 -1.43 -29.64 -35.88
N ALA A 10 -0.58 -30.11 -34.95
CA ALA A 10 0.21 -29.25 -34.06
C ALA A 10 1.09 -28.22 -34.82
N GLN A 11 1.46 -28.54 -36.06
CA GLN A 11 2.21 -27.66 -36.97
C GLN A 11 1.41 -26.43 -37.45
N GLN A 12 0.08 -26.46 -37.36
CA GLN A 12 -0.80 -25.34 -37.75
C GLN A 12 -1.01 -24.33 -36.60
N ILE A 13 -0.70 -24.73 -35.36
CA ILE A 13 -0.89 -23.89 -34.17
C ILE A 13 0.47 -23.25 -33.83
N HIS A 14 0.67 -22.02 -34.28
CA HIS A 14 1.86 -21.25 -33.96
C HIS A 14 1.72 -20.62 -32.57
N ILE A 15 2.38 -21.19 -31.55
CA ILE A 15 2.44 -20.62 -30.21
C ILE A 15 3.64 -19.66 -30.13
N PRO A 16 3.44 -18.36 -29.86
CA PRO A 16 4.54 -17.43 -29.64
C PRO A 16 5.46 -17.91 -28.49
N PRO A 17 6.79 -17.87 -28.65
CA PRO A 17 7.73 -18.38 -27.65
C PRO A 17 7.67 -17.63 -26.30
N GLU A 18 7.16 -16.39 -26.28
CA GLU A 18 7.02 -15.57 -25.08
C GLU A 18 5.76 -15.92 -24.27
N LEU A 19 4.74 -16.49 -24.91
CA LEU A 19 3.43 -16.74 -24.29
C LEU A 19 3.52 -17.59 -23.01
N PRO A 20 4.29 -18.70 -22.96
CA PRO A 20 4.42 -19.50 -21.74
C PRO A 20 4.97 -18.71 -20.54
N ASP A 21 5.94 -17.81 -20.78
CA ASP A 21 6.53 -17.02 -19.69
C ASP A 21 5.57 -15.93 -19.21
N ILE A 22 4.86 -15.26 -20.12
CA ILE A 22 3.81 -14.28 -19.77
C ILE A 22 2.75 -14.93 -18.87
N LEU A 23 2.22 -16.10 -19.26
CA LEU A 23 1.22 -16.82 -18.47
C LEU A 23 1.75 -17.26 -17.11
N LYS A 24 3.01 -17.70 -17.05
CA LYS A 24 3.68 -18.06 -15.80
C LYS A 24 3.85 -16.86 -14.87
N GLN A 25 4.29 -15.71 -15.38
CA GLN A 25 4.45 -14.49 -14.60
C GLN A 25 3.10 -13.98 -14.09
N PHE A 26 2.08 -13.94 -14.96
CA PHE A 26 0.71 -13.59 -14.61
C PHE A 26 0.16 -14.48 -13.49
N THR A 27 0.31 -15.81 -13.62
CA THR A 27 -0.18 -16.77 -12.62
C THR A 27 0.51 -16.57 -11.28
N LYS A 28 1.83 -16.38 -11.25
CA LYS A 28 2.59 -16.06 -10.03
C LYS A 28 2.12 -14.77 -9.38
N ALA A 29 1.85 -13.74 -10.19
CA ALA A 29 1.36 -12.46 -9.72
C ALA A 29 -0.04 -12.57 -9.11
N ALA A 30 -0.94 -13.35 -9.72
CA ALA A 30 -2.27 -13.62 -9.18
C ALA A 30 -2.19 -14.37 -7.84
N ILE A 31 -1.33 -15.39 -7.75
CA ILE A 31 -1.11 -16.16 -6.50
C ILE A 31 -0.60 -15.26 -5.37
N ARG A 32 0.33 -14.34 -5.64
CA ARG A 32 0.83 -13.42 -4.60
C ARG A 32 -0.23 -12.41 -4.17
N THR A 33 -0.99 -11.90 -5.13
CA THR A 33 -1.91 -10.77 -4.89
C THR A 33 -3.22 -11.21 -4.25
N GLN A 34 -3.68 -12.43 -4.54
CA GLN A 34 -4.97 -12.96 -4.10
C GLN A 34 -6.13 -11.97 -4.39
N PRO A 35 -6.32 -11.54 -5.66
CA PRO A 35 -7.36 -10.57 -5.98
C PRO A 35 -8.75 -11.16 -5.75
N ALA A 36 -9.67 -10.37 -5.20
CA ALA A 36 -11.06 -10.77 -5.00
C ALA A 36 -11.81 -11.00 -6.32
N ASP A 37 -11.44 -10.25 -7.37
CA ASP A 37 -11.95 -10.43 -8.73
C ASP A 37 -10.76 -10.60 -9.69
N VAL A 38 -10.48 -11.84 -10.06
CA VAL A 38 -9.37 -12.19 -10.96
C VAL A 38 -9.55 -11.53 -12.33
N LEU A 39 -10.77 -11.39 -12.85
CA LEU A 39 -11.00 -10.83 -14.18
C LEU A 39 -10.71 -9.34 -14.21
N GLN A 40 -11.26 -8.59 -13.25
CA GLN A 40 -10.99 -7.16 -13.10
C GLN A 40 -9.50 -6.90 -12.87
N TRP A 41 -8.88 -7.66 -11.95
CA TRP A 41 -7.45 -7.55 -11.68
C TRP A 41 -6.61 -7.87 -12.92
N SER A 42 -6.99 -8.88 -13.72
CA SER A 42 -6.30 -9.23 -14.96
C SER A 42 -6.32 -8.10 -15.97
N ALA A 43 -7.47 -7.43 -16.14
CA ALA A 43 -7.58 -6.26 -17.01
C ALA A 43 -6.61 -5.14 -16.55
N GLY A 44 -6.54 -4.88 -15.24
CA GLY A 44 -5.58 -3.94 -14.66
C GLY A 44 -4.11 -4.36 -14.86
N TYR A 45 -3.81 -5.64 -14.65
CA TYR A 45 -2.47 -6.22 -14.79
C TYR A 45 -1.95 -6.09 -16.22
N PHE A 46 -2.71 -6.56 -17.22
CA PHE A 46 -2.27 -6.51 -18.61
C PHE A 46 -2.26 -5.08 -19.16
N SER A 47 -3.16 -4.21 -18.68
CA SER A 47 -3.11 -2.78 -19.02
C SER A 47 -1.82 -2.14 -18.52
N ALA A 48 -1.44 -2.37 -17.27
CA ALA A 48 -0.18 -1.87 -16.70
C ALA A 48 1.03 -2.45 -17.44
N LEU A 49 1.03 -3.77 -17.70
CA LEU A 49 2.10 -4.46 -18.42
C LEU A 49 2.31 -3.87 -19.82
N SER A 50 1.22 -3.60 -20.56
CA SER A 50 1.29 -3.03 -21.91
C SER A 50 1.87 -1.60 -21.95
N ARG A 51 1.74 -0.85 -20.85
CA ARG A 51 2.23 0.54 -20.71
C ARG A 51 3.63 0.62 -20.10
N GLY A 52 4.15 -0.50 -19.58
CA GLY A 52 5.38 -0.51 -18.78
C GLY A 52 5.21 0.08 -17.38
N ASP A 53 3.98 0.20 -16.90
CA ASP A 53 3.68 0.72 -15.57
C ASP A 53 3.98 -0.32 -14.48
N PRO A 54 4.26 0.11 -13.23
CA PRO A 54 4.36 -0.81 -12.10
C PRO A 54 3.10 -1.66 -11.93
N LEU A 55 3.28 -2.99 -11.96
CA LEU A 55 2.17 -3.94 -11.97
C LEU A 55 1.41 -3.94 -10.62
N PRO A 56 0.09 -4.20 -10.63
CA PRO A 56 -0.74 -4.25 -9.42
C PRO A 56 -0.51 -5.56 -8.63
N VAL A 57 0.73 -5.84 -8.22
CA VAL A 57 1.16 -7.14 -7.71
C VAL A 57 1.80 -7.01 -6.34
N LYS A 58 1.28 -7.75 -5.35
CA LYS A 58 1.93 -7.84 -4.02
C LYS A 58 3.28 -8.54 -4.12
N ASP A 59 4.21 -8.12 -3.25
CA ASP A 59 5.52 -8.77 -3.14
C ASP A 59 5.40 -10.21 -2.62
N ARG A 60 4.50 -10.41 -1.66
CA ARG A 60 4.21 -11.70 -1.02
C ARG A 60 2.73 -11.87 -0.79
N ILE A 61 2.34 -13.12 -0.55
CA ILE A 61 1.00 -13.42 -0.05
C ILE A 61 0.87 -12.95 1.39
N GLU A 62 -0.22 -12.27 1.70
CA GLU A 62 -0.58 -11.86 3.05
C GLU A 62 -1.77 -12.69 3.49
N MET A 63 -1.69 -13.32 4.66
CA MET A 63 -2.86 -13.99 5.20
C MET A 63 -3.88 -12.92 5.62
N PRO A 64 -5.17 -13.06 5.26
CA PRO A 64 -6.19 -12.19 5.79
C PRO A 64 -6.18 -12.34 7.31
N VAL A 65 -5.83 -11.28 8.02
CA VAL A 65 -5.86 -11.30 9.48
C VAL A 65 -7.33 -11.25 9.87
N ALA A 66 -7.91 -12.42 10.18
CA ALA A 66 -9.30 -12.61 10.57
C ALA A 66 -9.63 -12.04 11.96
N THR A 67 -9.05 -10.88 12.31
CA THR A 67 -9.29 -10.22 13.58
C THR A 67 -9.89 -8.86 13.30
N GLN A 68 -11.16 -8.74 13.71
CA GLN A 68 -11.97 -7.52 13.86
C GLN A 68 -12.86 -7.17 12.67
N LYS A 69 -14.17 -7.46 12.84
CA LYS A 69 -15.43 -6.79 12.46
C LYS A 69 -15.57 -5.86 11.24
N THR A 70 -14.53 -5.56 10.48
CA THR A 70 -14.57 -4.75 9.25
C THR A 70 -13.62 -5.36 8.23
N ASP A 71 -14.12 -6.28 7.41
CA ASP A 71 -13.40 -6.74 6.23
C ASP A 71 -13.31 -5.59 5.22
N THR A 72 -12.23 -4.81 5.30
CA THR A 72 -12.00 -3.70 4.38
C THR A 72 -11.44 -4.18 3.05
N GLY A 73 -10.99 -5.44 2.95
CA GLY A 73 -10.18 -5.95 1.84
C GLY A 73 -8.82 -5.26 1.68
N LEU A 74 -8.57 -4.15 2.39
CA LEU A 74 -7.35 -3.38 2.34
C LEU A 74 -6.28 -4.05 3.20
N THR A 75 -5.10 -4.19 2.63
CA THR A 75 -3.95 -4.75 3.34
C THR A 75 -2.74 -3.85 3.15
N GLN A 76 -1.75 -3.97 4.03
CA GLN A 76 -0.50 -3.24 3.91
C GLN A 76 0.19 -3.51 2.57
N GLY A 77 0.16 -4.75 2.08
CA GLY A 77 0.69 -5.12 0.77
C GLY A 77 0.00 -4.39 -0.38
N LEU A 78 -1.32 -4.18 -0.31
CA LEU A 78 -2.04 -3.39 -1.33
C LEU A 78 -1.65 -1.91 -1.29
N LEU A 79 -1.50 -1.33 -0.09
CA LEU A 79 -0.98 0.04 0.05
C LEU A 79 0.46 0.15 -0.47
N LYS A 80 1.30 -0.86 -0.25
CA LYS A 80 2.67 -0.92 -0.79
C LYS A 80 2.67 -1.00 -2.31
N VAL A 81 1.72 -1.71 -2.91
CA VAL A 81 1.52 -1.72 -4.38
C VAL A 81 1.14 -0.32 -4.89
N LEU A 82 0.18 0.35 -4.24
CA LEU A 82 -0.17 1.73 -4.61
C LEU A 82 1.03 2.67 -4.44
N HIS A 83 1.83 2.49 -3.39
CA HIS A 83 3.06 3.26 -3.18
C HIS A 83 4.02 3.09 -4.35
N LYS A 84 4.29 1.87 -4.81
CA LYS A 84 5.11 1.64 -6.02
C LYS A 84 4.54 2.30 -7.27
N GLN A 85 3.21 2.37 -7.38
CA GLN A 85 2.54 2.95 -8.54
C GLN A 85 2.44 4.47 -8.53
N CYS A 86 2.60 5.12 -7.36
CA CYS A 86 2.31 6.54 -7.18
C CYS A 86 3.46 7.34 -6.54
N SER A 87 4.46 6.70 -5.94
CA SER A 87 5.53 7.39 -5.17
C SER A 87 6.38 8.35 -5.97
N HIS A 88 6.42 8.21 -7.30
CA HIS A 88 7.12 9.12 -8.19
C HIS A 88 6.39 10.46 -8.38
N LYS A 89 5.15 10.60 -7.89
CA LYS A 89 4.36 11.84 -7.95
C LYS A 89 4.15 12.38 -6.54
N GLU A 90 4.37 13.68 -6.36
CA GLU A 90 4.03 14.37 -5.12
C GLU A 90 2.50 14.47 -4.94
N TYR A 91 1.78 14.76 -6.04
CA TYR A 91 0.32 14.82 -6.09
C TYR A 91 -0.22 13.85 -7.12
N VAL A 92 -1.36 13.21 -6.79
CA VAL A 92 -2.05 12.26 -7.65
C VAL A 92 -3.49 12.71 -7.86
N GLU A 93 -3.95 12.67 -9.11
CA GLU A 93 -5.35 12.93 -9.45
C GLU A 93 -6.25 11.81 -8.89
N LEU A 94 -7.39 12.18 -8.31
CA LEU A 94 -8.30 11.24 -7.66
C LEU A 94 -8.86 10.20 -8.63
N ALA A 95 -9.11 10.58 -9.89
CA ALA A 95 -9.57 9.66 -10.93
C ALA A 95 -8.53 8.56 -11.25
N ASP A 96 -7.26 8.95 -11.38
CA ASP A 96 -6.15 8.00 -11.60
C ASP A 96 -6.01 7.06 -10.40
N LEU A 97 -6.12 7.61 -9.19
CA LEU A 97 -5.98 6.86 -7.96
C LEU A 97 -7.16 5.90 -7.74
N GLU A 98 -8.39 6.33 -8.03
CA GLU A 98 -9.58 5.47 -7.98
C GLU A 98 -9.46 4.32 -8.99
N GLN A 99 -8.92 4.57 -10.18
CA GLN A 99 -8.68 3.50 -11.16
C GLN A 99 -7.64 2.49 -10.65
N LYS A 100 -6.53 2.96 -10.06
CA LYS A 100 -5.53 2.06 -9.43
C LYS A 100 -6.12 1.27 -8.27
N TRP A 101 -6.95 1.90 -7.45
CA TRP A 101 -7.70 1.26 -6.37
C TRP A 101 -8.61 0.14 -6.88
N LYS A 102 -9.38 0.42 -7.95
CA LYS A 102 -10.22 -0.58 -8.63
C LYS A 102 -9.41 -1.71 -9.23
N ASN A 103 -8.26 -1.42 -9.84
CA ASN A 103 -7.37 -2.46 -10.39
C ASN A 103 -6.84 -3.43 -9.32
N LEU A 104 -6.85 -3.02 -8.04
CA LEU A 104 -6.55 -3.88 -6.88
C LEU A 104 -7.78 -4.58 -6.29
N CYS A 105 -8.94 -4.48 -6.94
CA CYS A 105 -10.21 -5.04 -6.50
C CYS A 105 -10.66 -4.56 -5.12
N LEU A 106 -10.23 -3.35 -4.74
CA LEU A 106 -10.62 -2.75 -3.47
C LEU A 106 -12.01 -2.10 -3.59
N PRO A 107 -12.87 -2.18 -2.56
CA PRO A 107 -14.21 -1.58 -2.61
C PRO A 107 -14.14 -0.05 -2.76
N GLY A 108 -14.96 0.50 -3.66
CA GLY A 108 -15.03 1.95 -3.89
C GLY A 108 -15.54 2.74 -2.67
N GLU A 109 -16.35 2.12 -1.81
CA GLU A 109 -16.77 2.72 -0.54
C GLU A 109 -15.59 2.98 0.39
N LYS A 110 -14.60 2.07 0.42
CA LYS A 110 -13.39 2.25 1.22
C LYS A 110 -12.52 3.36 0.67
N PHE A 111 -12.44 3.52 -0.66
CA PHE A 111 -11.78 4.66 -1.27
C PHE A 111 -12.43 5.99 -0.83
N ARG A 112 -13.77 6.07 -0.85
CA ARG A 112 -14.50 7.26 -0.39
C ARG A 112 -14.29 7.51 1.10
N ALA A 113 -14.31 6.46 1.93
CA ALA A 113 -14.03 6.58 3.36
C ALA A 113 -12.63 7.14 3.65
N VAL A 114 -11.61 6.83 2.84
CA VAL A 114 -10.29 7.49 2.93
C VAL A 114 -10.43 8.99 2.67
N LEU A 115 -11.11 9.36 1.58
CA LEU A 115 -11.25 10.76 1.15
C LEU A 115 -12.15 11.60 2.05
N GLU A 116 -13.04 10.99 2.82
CA GLU A 116 -13.87 11.66 3.83
C GLU A 116 -13.03 12.16 5.01
N LEU A 117 -11.88 11.53 5.30
CA LEU A 117 -10.97 11.94 6.37
C LEU A 117 -10.23 13.26 6.05
N ASP A 118 -9.95 13.52 4.77
CA ASP A 118 -9.39 14.78 4.29
C ASP A 118 -10.04 15.16 2.94
N PRO A 119 -11.17 15.91 2.99
CA PRO A 119 -11.90 16.29 1.80
C PRO A 119 -11.05 17.12 0.82
N CYS A 120 -10.69 16.51 -0.31
CA CYS A 120 -9.93 17.15 -1.38
C CYS A 120 -10.73 17.18 -2.69
N LYS A 121 -10.42 18.12 -3.59
CA LYS A 121 -11.21 18.35 -4.81
C LYS A 121 -10.88 17.38 -5.94
N ASN A 122 -9.71 17.55 -6.56
CA ASN A 122 -9.33 16.80 -7.77
C ASN A 122 -8.07 15.97 -7.60
N LYS A 123 -7.17 16.40 -6.69
CA LYS A 123 -5.89 15.76 -6.43
C LYS A 123 -5.60 15.77 -4.93
N ILE A 124 -4.81 14.80 -4.51
CA ILE A 124 -4.32 14.64 -3.14
C ILE A 124 -2.82 14.46 -3.17
N GLU A 125 -2.13 14.94 -2.13
CA GLU A 125 -0.72 14.65 -1.92
C GLU A 125 -0.56 13.16 -1.61
N TRP A 126 0.32 12.46 -2.35
CA TRP A 126 0.41 11.00 -2.29
C TRP A 126 0.69 10.49 -0.87
N ILE A 127 1.60 11.16 -0.15
CA ILE A 127 2.00 10.75 1.19
C ILE A 127 0.83 10.89 2.20
N LYS A 128 -0.04 11.89 2.02
CA LYS A 128 -1.23 12.07 2.85
C LYS A 128 -2.25 10.98 2.58
N PHE A 129 -2.52 10.67 1.31
CA PHE A 129 -3.40 9.55 0.96
C PHE A 129 -2.89 8.23 1.54
N LEU A 130 -1.58 7.96 1.41
CA LEU A 130 -0.96 6.76 1.97
C LEU A 130 -1.12 6.71 3.50
N ALA A 131 -0.89 7.83 4.19
CA ALA A 131 -1.06 7.93 5.63
C ALA A 131 -2.51 7.62 6.06
N LEU A 132 -3.50 8.19 5.38
CA LEU A 132 -4.92 7.91 5.63
C LEU A 132 -5.25 6.42 5.39
N GLY A 133 -4.71 5.83 4.31
CA GLY A 133 -4.82 4.41 4.05
C GLY A 133 -4.24 3.55 5.17
N CYS A 134 -3.08 3.92 5.72
CA CYS A 134 -2.50 3.25 6.89
C CYS A 134 -3.37 3.37 8.13
N SER A 135 -4.04 4.51 8.34
CA SER A 135 -5.00 4.71 9.44
C SER A 135 -6.24 3.83 9.30
N MET A 136 -6.61 3.39 8.09
CA MET A 136 -7.70 2.42 7.92
C MET A 136 -7.31 0.98 8.28
N LEU A 137 -6.02 0.67 8.32
CA LEU A 137 -5.52 -0.67 8.67
C LEU A 137 -5.44 -0.89 10.18
N GLY A 138 -5.25 0.18 10.96
CA GLY A 138 -5.03 0.11 12.40
C GLY A 138 -5.89 1.10 13.18
N GLY A 139 -6.39 0.70 14.35
CA GLY A 139 -7.25 1.55 15.18
C GLY A 139 -6.53 2.64 15.98
N SER A 140 -5.26 2.96 15.68
CA SER A 140 -4.51 4.00 16.39
C SER A 140 -3.47 4.68 15.51
N LEU A 141 -3.14 5.93 15.83
CA LEU A 141 -2.08 6.71 15.18
C LEU A 141 -0.74 5.96 15.16
N THR A 142 -0.37 5.34 16.27
CA THR A 142 0.87 4.55 16.38
C THR A 142 0.86 3.38 15.40
N THR A 143 -0.24 2.64 15.28
CA THR A 143 -0.35 1.52 14.33
C THR A 143 -0.29 2.01 12.88
N ALA A 144 -0.96 3.12 12.55
CA ALA A 144 -0.90 3.74 11.23
C ALA A 144 0.53 4.10 10.84
N MET A 145 1.29 4.71 11.77
CA MET A 145 2.68 5.08 11.55
C MET A 145 3.61 3.87 11.40
N LYS A 146 3.32 2.75 12.07
CA LYS A 146 4.07 1.49 11.86
C LYS A 146 3.89 0.98 10.43
N HIS A 147 2.64 0.89 9.96
CA HIS A 147 2.35 0.50 8.57
C HIS A 147 3.02 1.43 7.57
N LEU A 148 2.99 2.73 7.82
CA LEU A 148 3.66 3.73 6.98
C LEU A 148 5.17 3.47 6.88
N CYS A 149 5.85 3.30 8.02
CA CYS A 149 7.28 3.02 8.04
C CYS A 149 7.63 1.74 7.27
N GLU A 150 6.86 0.67 7.46
CA GLU A 150 7.07 -0.61 6.76
C GLU A 150 6.81 -0.53 5.24
N ILE A 151 5.99 0.42 4.79
CA ILE A 151 5.75 0.67 3.37
C ILE A 151 6.86 1.53 2.75
N LEU A 152 7.28 2.58 3.46
CA LEU A 152 8.23 3.59 2.96
C LEU A 152 9.71 3.19 3.10
N THR A 153 10.01 2.27 4.01
CA THR A 153 11.39 1.90 4.32
C THR A 153 12.12 1.28 3.11
N SER A 154 13.41 1.58 3.01
CA SER A 154 14.34 0.90 2.09
C SER A 154 15.06 -0.28 2.75
N ASP A 155 14.79 -0.55 4.02
CA ASP A 155 15.35 -1.68 4.74
C ASP A 155 14.91 -3.01 4.09
N PRO A 156 15.73 -4.06 4.18
CA PRO A 156 15.29 -5.40 3.81
C PRO A 156 14.07 -5.80 4.65
N GLU A 157 13.28 -6.71 4.08
CA GLU A 157 12.07 -7.21 4.73
C GLU A 157 12.38 -7.83 6.11
N GLY A 158 11.59 -7.46 7.13
CA GLY A 158 11.84 -7.86 8.52
C GLY A 158 12.93 -7.02 9.22
N GLY A 159 13.48 -6.01 8.55
CA GLY A 159 14.40 -5.03 9.13
C GLY A 159 13.71 -4.04 10.09
N ALA A 160 14.43 -3.00 10.47
CA ALA A 160 13.97 -2.01 11.46
C ALA A 160 12.85 -1.08 10.94
N ALA A 161 12.57 -1.14 9.64
CA ALA A 161 11.67 -0.27 8.89
C ALA A 161 11.97 1.21 9.13
N CYS A 162 13.25 1.56 9.03
CA CYS A 162 13.73 2.91 9.21
C CYS A 162 13.30 3.81 8.07
N ILE A 163 12.85 5.03 8.40
CA ILE A 163 12.56 6.11 7.46
C ILE A 163 13.18 7.43 7.94
N PRO A 164 13.36 8.44 7.07
CA PRO A 164 13.82 9.75 7.50
C PRO A 164 12.87 10.37 8.53
N PHE A 165 13.43 10.95 9.60
CA PHE A 165 12.64 11.56 10.67
C PHE A 165 11.77 12.72 10.17
N GLU A 166 12.25 13.49 9.19
CA GLU A 166 11.47 14.58 8.60
C GLU A 166 10.16 14.07 7.98
N THR A 167 10.22 12.98 7.18
CA THR A 167 9.04 12.33 6.60
C THR A 167 8.11 11.80 7.69
N PHE A 168 8.66 11.13 8.72
CA PHE A 168 7.89 10.65 9.85
C PHE A 168 7.15 11.78 10.56
N SER A 169 7.86 12.85 10.89
CA SER A 169 7.31 13.98 11.65
C SER A 169 6.23 14.74 10.87
N TYR A 170 6.41 14.89 9.56
CA TYR A 170 5.41 15.48 8.68
C TYR A 170 4.10 14.69 8.69
N VAL A 171 4.19 13.36 8.51
CA VAL A 171 3.00 12.51 8.45
C VAL A 171 2.35 12.35 9.83
N TYR A 172 3.15 12.27 10.90
CA TYR A 172 2.63 12.20 12.26
C TYR A 172 1.80 13.43 12.61
N ARG A 173 2.31 14.65 12.33
CA ARG A 173 1.57 15.90 12.54
C ARG A 173 0.30 15.96 11.72
N TYR A 174 0.37 15.51 10.47
CA TYR A 174 -0.79 15.48 9.59
C TYR A 174 -1.90 14.58 10.15
N LEU A 175 -1.57 13.34 10.51
CA LEU A 175 -2.57 12.40 11.05
C LEU A 175 -3.09 12.81 12.42
N SER A 176 -2.23 13.30 13.32
CA SER A 176 -2.68 13.76 14.63
C SER A 176 -3.53 15.03 14.54
N GLY A 177 -3.28 15.90 13.56
CA GLY A 177 -4.09 17.09 13.31
C GLY A 177 -5.51 16.80 12.79
N LEU A 178 -5.75 15.59 12.28
CA LEU A 178 -7.08 15.12 11.89
C LEU A 178 -7.85 14.47 13.06
N ASP A 179 -7.16 14.13 14.15
CA ASP A 179 -7.75 13.51 15.33
C ASP A 179 -8.02 14.58 16.41
N SER A 180 -9.30 14.88 16.65
CA SER A 180 -9.69 15.89 17.64
C SER A 180 -9.31 15.54 19.08
N ASP A 181 -9.02 14.26 19.35
CA ASP A 181 -8.68 13.77 20.68
C ASP A 181 -7.17 13.93 21.01
N ILE A 182 -6.37 14.34 20.02
CA ILE A 182 -4.92 14.54 20.16
C ILE A 182 -4.58 16.05 20.12
N PRO A 183 -4.24 16.65 21.26
CA PRO A 183 -3.78 18.03 21.30
C PRO A 183 -2.50 18.24 20.47
N ALA A 184 -2.39 19.39 19.81
CA ALA A 184 -1.17 19.78 19.09
C ALA A 184 0.06 19.83 20.00
N SER A 185 -0.11 20.19 21.28
CA SER A 185 0.96 20.16 22.28
C SER A 185 1.51 18.76 22.52
N ASP A 186 0.63 17.75 22.57
CA ASP A 186 1.02 16.36 22.80
C ASP A 186 1.78 15.83 21.58
N THR A 187 1.34 16.21 20.39
CA THR A 187 2.01 15.91 19.11
C THR A 187 3.44 16.46 19.09
N GLU A 188 3.62 17.75 19.36
CA GLU A 188 4.96 18.36 19.33
C GLU A 188 5.86 17.85 20.46
N THR A 189 5.32 17.57 21.64
CA THR A 189 6.08 16.98 22.76
C THR A 189 6.59 15.59 22.38
N TYR A 190 5.73 14.75 21.79
CA TYR A 190 6.11 13.42 21.30
C TYR A 190 7.22 13.50 20.25
N LEU A 191 7.07 14.38 19.26
CA LEU A 191 8.04 14.55 18.19
C LEU A 191 9.37 15.13 18.71
N ALA A 192 9.36 16.04 19.68
CA ALA A 192 10.57 16.56 20.30
C ALA A 192 11.36 15.46 21.02
N SER A 193 10.69 14.63 21.83
CA SER A 193 11.33 13.49 22.51
C SER A 193 11.90 12.46 21.52
N LEU A 194 11.19 12.18 20.42
CA LEU A 194 11.73 11.31 19.38
C LEU A 194 12.93 11.94 18.66
N LYS A 195 12.90 13.25 18.41
CA LYS A 195 13.99 13.97 17.75
C LYS A 195 15.27 13.91 18.57
N GLU A 196 15.20 14.09 19.89
CA GLU A 196 16.36 13.94 20.78
C GLU A 196 16.99 12.54 20.67
N ASN A 197 16.15 11.49 20.63
CA ASN A 197 16.62 10.12 20.46
C ASN A 197 17.27 9.90 19.08
N VAL A 198 16.69 10.43 18.01
CA VAL A 198 17.24 10.33 16.65
C VAL A 198 18.57 11.08 16.52
N ASP A 199 18.66 12.28 17.08
CA ASP A 199 19.87 13.12 17.07
C ASP A 199 21.01 12.44 17.85
N SER A 200 20.70 11.70 18.92
CA SER A 200 21.68 10.90 19.66
C SER A 200 22.32 9.80 18.80
N LYS A 201 21.56 9.22 17.85
CA LYS A 201 22.02 8.18 16.92
C LYS A 201 22.77 8.73 15.71
N LYS A 202 22.66 10.03 15.43
CA LYS A 202 23.31 10.75 14.32
C LYS A 202 23.06 10.17 12.91
N ASN A 203 21.98 9.42 12.72
CA ASN A 203 21.61 8.87 11.42
C ASN A 203 20.43 9.61 10.77
N GLY A 204 19.68 10.44 11.52
CA GLY A 204 18.50 11.14 11.02
C GLY A 204 17.31 10.23 10.68
N MET A 205 17.39 8.95 11.09
CA MET A 205 16.42 7.91 10.76
C MET A 205 15.67 7.47 12.02
N ILE A 206 14.39 7.16 11.85
CA ILE A 206 13.52 6.62 12.89
C ILE A 206 12.99 5.25 12.46
N GLY A 207 13.05 4.27 13.36
CA GLY A 207 12.53 2.91 13.14
C GLY A 207 11.43 2.54 14.12
N LEU A 208 10.85 1.34 13.95
CA LEU A 208 9.70 0.91 14.77
C LEU A 208 10.03 0.76 16.27
N SER A 209 11.30 0.48 16.60
CA SER A 209 11.78 0.35 17.98
C SER A 209 11.86 1.69 18.72
N ASP A 210 11.79 2.81 18.01
CA ASP A 210 11.83 4.15 18.62
C ASP A 210 10.45 4.60 19.13
N PHE A 211 9.38 3.90 18.74
CA PHE A 211 8.02 4.28 19.08
C PHE A 211 7.75 3.93 20.54
N PHE A 212 7.13 4.84 21.28
CA PHE A 212 6.71 4.60 22.66
C PHE A 212 5.31 5.16 22.92
N VAL A 213 4.66 4.65 23.97
CA VAL A 213 3.37 5.18 24.42
C VAL A 213 3.65 6.27 25.44
N LEU A 214 3.19 7.49 25.18
CA LEU A 214 3.16 8.53 26.21
C LEU A 214 2.21 8.08 27.31
N GLN A 215 2.76 7.72 28.48
CA GLN A 215 1.92 7.58 29.67
C GLN A 215 1.42 8.97 30.05
N ARG A 216 0.12 9.23 29.85
CA ARG A 216 -0.53 10.41 30.43
C ARG A 216 -0.32 10.34 31.94
N LYS A 217 0.42 11.30 32.50
CA LYS A 217 0.43 11.52 33.95
C LYS A 217 -1.00 11.90 34.33
N ILE A 218 -1.68 10.99 35.03
CA ILE A 218 -2.98 11.23 35.68
C ILE A 218 -2.76 12.18 36.85
#